data_AF-A0A9W9BDR9-F1
#
_entry.id   AF-A0A9W9BDR9-F1
#
_cell.length_a   1.000
_cell.length_b   1.000
_cell.length_c   1.000
_cell.angle_alpha   90.00
_cell.angle_beta   90.00
_cell.angle_gamma   90.00
#
_symmetry.space_group_name_H-M   'P 1'
#
loop_
_entity.id
_entity.type
_entity.pdbx_description
1 polymer ?
#
loop_
_entity_poly.entity_id
_entity_poly.type
_entity_poly.pdbx_seq_one_letter_code
_entity_poly.pdbx_strand_id
1 'polypeptide(L)'
;MYFKPALAWKCTIKRPWAQGSVGERDTLGTQQHAPLLQIDVPASKDTYTNEIFVDTNSVEGPIRKYHLNGVAHVGSGFNRQNFTALAVVRELWEGMCMPSSALNSLTLLDASDSPALRSSYTIGILAQSSIALSALAAAQIHAIRNQVPVPRVEVLLKHAVIECKSERLYRLNGKPAPSPWGLVGGLHETLDGSVRIHDSFPNHAEGALELLGLPKDASRQQVSQETAKWASIDLESVGIFENRLAIYSLRSYQQWDLLPRSKVISNLPILLKKLANGYSGLPAHIPEGSDKCLRGLRVIEMSRVIAAPLAGKTLAAHGADVLWVTSPSLPALPTMDRDFELVKSADVFIQGLRPGSLASRGLSAEEIIKTNPGIIIANMSAFGPTGPWSNRRGFDSLVQTCNGMNVSEAAHFGAGEAARPLPCQILDHAGGYLLATGIIASLYRQSGEGVAWQVDISFASILKYLRSLGQYPGSSGFRCNDYECAEDVKEYLEAYESGFGLLEAMRHSAAIEGCSVGWEIMPKRLGSDGPKWLR
;
A
#
# COMPACT_ATOMS: atom_id res chain seq x y z
N MET A 1 36.00 40.03 -18.46
CA MET A 1 36.90 39.44 -19.47
C MET A 1 36.63 37.95 -19.51
N TYR A 2 36.32 37.45 -20.71
CA TYR A 2 36.31 36.07 -21.24
C TYR A 2 36.66 34.93 -20.26
N PHE A 3 35.92 33.81 -20.23
CA PHE A 3 35.71 32.91 -21.37
C PHE A 3 34.35 32.18 -21.40
N LYS A 4 33.90 31.90 -22.62
CA LYS A 4 32.88 30.93 -23.02
C LYS A 4 33.57 29.88 -23.96
N PRO A 5 32.92 28.80 -24.42
CA PRO A 5 33.22 27.39 -24.13
C PRO A 5 33.86 26.57 -25.29
N ALA A 6 34.33 25.35 -24.99
CA ALA A 6 34.54 24.26 -25.96
C ALA A 6 33.94 22.96 -25.36
N LEU A 7 32.96 22.28 -25.98
CA LEU A 7 33.09 21.28 -27.08
C LEU A 7 34.17 20.23 -26.76
N ALA A 8 34.00 18.91 -26.89
CA ALA A 8 32.90 18.02 -27.21
C ALA A 8 33.49 16.59 -27.21
N TRP A 9 32.68 15.59 -26.82
CA TRP A 9 32.67 14.18 -27.28
C TRP A 9 33.40 13.06 -26.50
N LYS A 10 32.52 12.17 -25.97
CA LYS A 10 32.40 10.70 -26.17
C LYS A 10 33.64 9.81 -26.04
N CYS A 11 33.55 8.83 -25.13
CA CYS A 11 33.38 7.42 -25.54
C CYS A 11 32.86 6.51 -24.41
N THR A 12 31.75 5.84 -24.72
CA THR A 12 31.31 4.47 -24.33
C THR A 12 32.11 3.68 -23.28
N ILE A 13 31.41 3.27 -22.22
CA ILE A 13 31.44 1.87 -21.78
C ILE A 13 29.98 1.38 -21.73
N LYS A 14 29.60 0.61 -22.75
CA LYS A 14 28.51 -0.37 -22.65
C LYS A 14 28.89 -1.33 -21.53
N ARG A 15 28.13 -1.36 -20.42
CA ARG A 15 28.02 -2.58 -19.62
C ARG A 15 26.71 -3.27 -20.02
N PRO A 16 26.75 -4.53 -20.46
CA PRO A 16 25.54 -5.29 -20.71
C PRO A 16 24.92 -5.66 -19.36
N TRP A 17 24.08 -4.81 -18.81
CA TRP A 17 23.13 -5.25 -17.78
C TRP A 17 21.96 -5.87 -18.51
N ALA A 18 21.79 -7.18 -18.31
CA ALA A 18 20.69 -7.95 -18.86
C ALA A 18 19.35 -7.32 -18.45
N GLN A 19 18.42 -7.24 -19.40
CA GLN A 19 17.03 -6.83 -19.18
C GLN A 19 16.41 -7.60 -18.01
N GLY A 20 15.70 -6.87 -17.14
CA GLY A 20 14.94 -7.40 -16.03
C GLY A 20 15.68 -7.29 -14.70
N SER A 21 15.70 -6.10 -14.10
CA SER A 21 15.91 -6.00 -12.66
C SER A 21 14.68 -6.56 -11.93
N VAL A 22 14.85 -7.15 -10.74
CA VAL A 22 13.72 -7.72 -9.96
C VAL A 22 12.63 -6.67 -9.71
N GLY A 23 13.03 -5.41 -9.57
CA GLY A 23 12.12 -4.26 -9.45
C GLY A 23 11.39 -3.81 -10.72
N GLU A 24 11.72 -4.33 -11.92
CA GLU A 24 10.89 -4.16 -13.13
C GLU A 24 9.98 -5.39 -13.36
N ARG A 25 10.40 -6.58 -12.91
CA ARG A 25 9.66 -7.85 -13.08
C ARG A 25 8.49 -7.99 -12.10
N ASP A 26 8.68 -7.53 -10.86
CA ASP A 26 7.64 -7.56 -9.82
C ASP A 26 6.60 -6.44 -10.01
N THR A 27 6.91 -5.46 -10.86
CA THR A 27 6.11 -4.24 -10.99
C THR A 27 5.21 -4.21 -12.22
N LEU A 28 5.30 -5.16 -13.15
CA LEU A 28 4.41 -5.18 -14.32
C LEU A 28 2.93 -5.37 -13.94
N GLY A 29 2.65 -6.07 -12.84
CA GLY A 29 1.30 -6.15 -12.25
C GLY A 29 0.86 -4.87 -11.52
N THR A 30 1.78 -3.96 -11.19
CA THR A 30 1.57 -2.75 -10.38
C THR A 30 1.84 -1.42 -11.12
N GLN A 31 2.39 -1.45 -12.34
CA GLN A 31 2.86 -0.30 -13.12
C GLN A 31 1.84 0.32 -14.08
N GLN A 32 0.58 0.45 -13.72
CA GLN A 32 -0.42 1.11 -14.57
C GLN A 32 -0.40 2.65 -14.47
N HIS A 33 0.80 3.28 -14.38
CA HIS A 33 0.95 4.73 -14.14
C HIS A 33 2.06 5.40 -14.97
N ALA A 34 1.86 6.68 -15.28
CA ALA A 34 2.66 7.55 -16.17
C ALA A 34 3.88 8.23 -15.42
N PRO A 35 4.70 9.11 -16.03
CA PRO A 35 6.20 9.08 -16.13
C PRO A 35 7.11 9.81 -15.11
N LEU A 36 8.44 9.72 -15.36
CA LEU A 36 9.60 10.00 -14.50
C LEU A 36 10.68 10.90 -15.11
N LEU A 37 11.47 11.58 -14.26
CA LEU A 37 12.48 12.60 -14.66
C LEU A 37 13.80 12.62 -13.87
N GLN A 38 14.77 13.40 -14.38
CA GLN A 38 16.08 13.70 -13.78
C GLN A 38 16.59 15.12 -14.17
N ILE A 39 17.04 15.96 -13.23
CA ILE A 39 17.54 17.36 -13.43
C ILE A 39 18.74 17.67 -12.46
N ASP A 40 19.49 18.78 -12.64
CA ASP A 40 20.73 19.15 -11.90
C ASP A 40 20.74 20.62 -11.32
N VAL A 41 21.52 20.84 -10.22
CA VAL A 41 22.15 22.10 -9.67
C VAL A 41 21.32 22.97 -8.64
N PRO A 42 21.87 23.87 -7.76
CA PRO A 42 22.98 23.89 -6.75
C PRO A 42 22.49 24.07 -5.25
N ALA A 43 23.39 24.05 -4.25
CA ALA A 43 23.09 23.89 -2.80
C ALA A 43 22.93 25.18 -1.93
N SER A 44 22.14 25.11 -0.83
CA SER A 44 22.19 26.06 0.30
C SER A 44 21.73 25.47 1.66
N LYS A 45 21.93 26.23 2.76
CA LYS A 45 22.15 25.83 4.17
C LYS A 45 21.04 26.21 5.17
N ASP A 46 20.98 25.41 6.24
CA ASP A 46 20.62 25.67 7.67
C ASP A 46 19.15 25.77 8.18
N THR A 47 19.05 25.64 9.52
CA THR A 47 18.12 24.88 10.41
C THR A 47 17.20 25.74 11.30
N TYR A 48 15.99 25.27 11.70
CA TYR A 48 15.26 25.74 12.92
C TYR A 48 14.27 24.71 13.55
N THR A 49 13.94 24.96 14.83
CA THR A 49 13.29 24.13 15.89
C THR A 49 11.77 24.36 16.08
N ASN A 50 11.04 23.37 16.63
CA ASN A 50 9.57 23.36 16.83
C ASN A 50 9.12 23.43 18.31
N GLU A 51 7.99 24.11 18.59
CA GLU A 51 7.20 24.04 19.85
C GLU A 51 5.71 23.79 19.55
N ILE A 52 4.99 23.12 20.47
CA ILE A 52 3.62 22.58 20.32
C ILE A 52 2.69 23.18 21.40
N PHE A 53 1.45 23.54 21.03
CA PHE A 53 0.37 23.94 21.96
C PHE A 53 -0.85 23.00 21.87
N VAL A 54 -1.54 22.78 22.99
CA VAL A 54 -2.76 21.97 23.14
C VAL A 54 -3.84 22.83 23.80
N ASP A 55 -5.08 22.77 23.31
CA ASP A 55 -6.25 23.40 23.94
C ASP A 55 -7.37 22.36 24.17
N THR A 56 -8.09 22.52 25.28
CA THR A 56 -9.11 21.61 25.82
C THR A 56 -10.37 22.39 26.14
N ASN A 57 -11.51 22.10 25.46
CA ASN A 57 -12.88 22.15 26.02
C ASN A 57 -13.97 21.84 24.97
N SER A 58 -14.80 20.80 25.21
CA SER A 58 -16.28 20.80 25.01
C SER A 58 -16.93 19.41 25.23
N VAL A 59 -18.18 19.45 25.71
CA VAL A 59 -19.01 18.39 26.34
C VAL A 59 -20.26 18.11 25.48
N GLU A 60 -20.70 16.83 25.44
CA GLU A 60 -22.09 16.28 25.32
C GLU A 60 -22.27 15.05 24.37
N GLY A 61 -22.98 14.01 24.88
CA GLY A 61 -23.61 12.88 24.15
C GLY A 61 -22.84 11.53 24.06
N PRO A 62 -23.47 10.33 24.23
CA PRO A 62 -22.83 9.03 24.01
C PRO A 62 -22.85 8.66 22.52
N ILE A 63 -22.27 9.52 21.69
CA ILE A 63 -21.92 9.21 20.31
C ILE A 63 -20.41 9.30 20.23
N ARG A 64 -19.81 8.20 19.74
CA ARG A 64 -18.38 7.92 19.69
C ARG A 64 -17.54 9.17 19.40
N LYS A 65 -16.78 9.64 20.39
CA LYS A 65 -15.67 10.58 20.14
C LYS A 65 -14.57 9.83 19.39
N TYR A 66 -14.67 9.81 18.07
CA TYR A 66 -13.53 9.49 17.21
C TYR A 66 -12.54 10.65 17.36
N HIS A 67 -11.47 10.43 18.12
CA HIS A 67 -10.43 11.45 18.25
C HIS A 67 -9.78 11.67 16.88
N LEU A 68 -9.92 12.88 16.35
CA LEU A 68 -9.28 13.41 15.13
C LEU A 68 -7.73 13.44 15.19
N ASN A 69 -7.11 12.76 16.18
CA ASN A 69 -5.69 12.79 16.50
C ASN A 69 -5.04 11.38 16.54
N GLY A 70 -5.47 10.46 15.67
CA GLY A 70 -4.63 9.32 15.27
C GLY A 70 -4.58 8.10 16.20
N VAL A 71 -5.40 8.03 17.26
CA VAL A 71 -5.63 6.78 18.00
C VAL A 71 -7.12 6.65 18.31
N ALA A 72 -7.85 5.93 17.46
CA ALA A 72 -9.20 5.49 17.80
C ALA A 72 -9.11 4.35 18.82
N HIS A 73 -9.28 4.68 20.10
CA HIS A 73 -9.60 3.68 21.12
C HIS A 73 -11.06 3.29 20.96
N VAL A 74 -11.31 2.23 20.21
CA VAL A 74 -12.56 1.50 20.35
C VAL A 74 -12.57 0.91 21.76
N GLY A 75 -13.59 1.23 22.57
CA GLY A 75 -13.69 0.80 23.96
C GLY A 75 -13.53 -0.72 24.10
N SER A 76 -12.92 -1.16 25.20
CA SER A 76 -12.81 -2.57 25.58
C SER A 76 -14.21 -3.18 25.66
N GLY A 77 -14.63 -3.88 24.59
CA GLY A 77 -15.97 -4.44 24.45
C GLY A 77 -16.50 -4.52 23.02
N PHE A 78 -15.88 -3.83 22.04
CA PHE A 78 -16.31 -3.95 20.64
C PHE A 78 -15.79 -5.24 20.01
N ASN A 79 -16.71 -6.15 19.73
CA ASN A 79 -16.40 -7.43 19.11
C ASN A 79 -16.67 -7.37 17.60
N ARG A 80 -15.63 -7.61 16.79
CA ARG A 80 -15.78 -7.75 15.33
C ARG A 80 -15.86 -9.20 14.87
N GLN A 81 -15.83 -10.16 15.79
CA GLN A 81 -16.06 -11.57 15.46
C GLN A 81 -17.44 -11.69 14.80
N ASN A 82 -17.46 -12.28 13.60
CA ASN A 82 -18.65 -12.42 12.74
C ASN A 82 -19.11 -11.15 12.02
N PHE A 83 -18.23 -10.16 11.85
CA PHE A 83 -18.52 -9.07 10.93
C PHE A 83 -18.66 -9.59 9.49
N THR A 84 -19.75 -9.24 8.83
CA THR A 84 -19.89 -9.40 7.39
C THR A 84 -19.08 -8.33 6.65
N ALA A 85 -18.89 -8.48 5.33
CA ALA A 85 -18.28 -7.44 4.51
C ALA A 85 -19.01 -6.09 4.61
N LEU A 86 -20.35 -6.09 4.67
CA LEU A 86 -21.13 -4.87 4.84
C LEU A 86 -20.91 -4.21 6.22
N ALA A 87 -20.72 -5.01 7.29
CA ALA A 87 -20.42 -4.48 8.61
C ALA A 87 -19.05 -3.79 8.65
N VAL A 88 -18.04 -4.34 7.98
CA VAL A 88 -16.72 -3.70 7.79
C VAL A 88 -16.86 -2.40 7.01
N VAL A 89 -17.57 -2.41 5.87
CA VAL A 89 -17.82 -1.19 5.08
C VAL A 89 -18.46 -0.12 5.96
N ARG A 90 -19.54 -0.45 6.68
CA ARG A 90 -20.26 0.50 7.53
C ARG A 90 -19.36 1.07 8.62
N GLU A 91 -18.61 0.24 9.34
CA GLU A 91 -17.73 0.70 10.42
C GLU A 91 -16.69 1.70 9.91
N LEU A 92 -16.01 1.37 8.81
CA LEU A 92 -14.94 2.21 8.26
C LEU A 92 -15.51 3.47 7.60
N TRP A 93 -16.64 3.36 6.89
CA TRP A 93 -17.33 4.48 6.25
C TRP A 93 -17.79 5.54 7.26
N GLU A 94 -18.52 5.11 8.29
CA GLU A 94 -18.98 5.99 9.37
C GLU A 94 -17.80 6.52 10.20
N GLY A 95 -16.76 5.71 10.41
CA GLY A 95 -15.53 6.13 11.10
C GLY A 95 -14.75 7.24 10.40
N MET A 96 -14.90 7.38 9.08
CA MET A 96 -14.36 8.50 8.30
C MET A 96 -15.34 9.68 8.17
N CYS A 97 -16.48 9.63 8.86
CA CYS A 97 -17.55 10.63 8.79
C CYS A 97 -18.14 10.80 7.38
N MET A 98 -18.23 9.70 6.61
CA MET A 98 -18.88 9.71 5.30
C MET A 98 -20.41 9.57 5.42
N PRO A 99 -21.21 10.05 4.44
CA PRO A 99 -22.68 10.05 4.54
C PRO A 99 -23.26 8.64 4.59
N SER A 100 -23.98 8.29 5.65
CA SER A 100 -24.60 6.95 5.78
C SER A 100 -25.62 6.64 4.69
N SER A 101 -26.23 7.66 4.06
CA SER A 101 -27.18 7.47 2.96
C SER A 101 -26.54 6.83 1.72
N ALA A 102 -25.24 7.05 1.48
CA ALA A 102 -24.51 6.45 0.37
C ALA A 102 -24.44 4.92 0.46
N LEU A 103 -24.50 4.35 1.67
CA LEU A 103 -24.49 2.90 1.88
C LEU A 103 -25.67 2.21 1.20
N ASN A 104 -26.78 2.93 0.93
CA ASN A 104 -27.93 2.39 0.21
C ASN A 104 -27.64 2.11 -1.28
N SER A 105 -26.58 2.70 -1.82
CA SER A 105 -26.15 2.47 -3.21
C SER A 105 -25.22 1.27 -3.35
N LEU A 106 -24.77 0.65 -2.25
CA LEU A 106 -23.84 -0.47 -2.29
C LEU A 106 -24.57 -1.83 -2.34
N THR A 107 -24.21 -2.66 -3.31
CA THR A 107 -24.59 -4.08 -3.38
C THR A 107 -23.33 -4.96 -3.34
N LEU A 108 -23.22 -5.81 -2.31
CA LEU A 108 -22.15 -6.81 -2.22
C LEU A 108 -22.68 -8.15 -2.76
N LEU A 109 -22.28 -8.49 -3.98
CA LEU A 109 -22.75 -9.69 -4.68
C LEU A 109 -22.04 -10.93 -4.13
N ASP A 110 -22.81 -11.99 -3.91
CA ASP A 110 -22.37 -13.27 -3.31
C ASP A 110 -21.63 -13.09 -1.98
N ALA A 111 -21.93 -12.02 -1.24
CA ALA A 111 -21.37 -11.80 0.10
C ALA A 111 -21.68 -13.01 0.98
N SER A 112 -20.63 -13.61 1.53
CA SER A 112 -20.72 -14.84 2.30
C SER A 112 -19.73 -14.81 3.45
N ASP A 113 -20.13 -15.42 4.56
CA ASP A 113 -19.23 -15.69 5.66
C ASP A 113 -18.39 -16.95 5.39
N SER A 114 -18.65 -17.70 4.32
CA SER A 114 -17.88 -18.91 3.96
C SER A 114 -16.47 -18.58 3.43
N PRO A 115 -15.48 -19.47 3.61
CA PRO A 115 -14.12 -19.25 3.11
C PRO A 115 -14.09 -19.07 1.59
N ALA A 116 -13.56 -17.92 1.14
CA ALA A 116 -13.40 -17.59 -0.27
C ALA A 116 -11.97 -17.85 -0.80
N LEU A 117 -11.01 -18.01 0.10
CA LEU A 117 -9.63 -18.44 -0.15
C LEU A 117 -9.20 -19.38 0.98
N ARG A 118 -8.23 -20.25 0.70
CA ARG A 118 -7.73 -21.26 1.65
C ARG A 118 -6.97 -20.61 2.81
N SER A 119 -7.70 -20.18 3.83
CA SER A 119 -7.14 -19.56 5.02
C SER A 119 -8.03 -19.73 6.24
N SER A 120 -7.45 -19.74 7.43
CA SER A 120 -8.25 -19.62 8.66
C SER A 120 -8.83 -18.22 8.84
N TYR A 121 -8.28 -17.18 8.20
CA TYR A 121 -8.79 -15.81 8.31
C TYR A 121 -9.94 -15.53 7.33
N THR A 122 -10.81 -14.59 7.71
CA THR A 122 -11.91 -14.08 6.87
C THR A 122 -11.43 -13.12 5.77
N ILE A 123 -10.44 -13.56 4.97
CA ILE A 123 -9.82 -12.76 3.91
C ILE A 123 -10.86 -12.23 2.90
N GLY A 124 -11.86 -13.05 2.57
CA GLY A 124 -12.95 -12.64 1.67
C GLY A 124 -13.71 -11.39 2.13
N ILE A 125 -13.98 -11.29 3.44
CA ILE A 125 -14.65 -10.14 4.04
C ILE A 125 -13.79 -8.88 3.87
N LEU A 126 -12.49 -8.94 4.15
CA LEU A 126 -11.58 -7.80 4.01
C LEU A 126 -11.35 -7.40 2.54
N ALA A 127 -11.20 -8.37 1.64
CA ALA A 127 -11.02 -8.13 0.21
C ALA A 127 -12.24 -7.42 -0.38
N GLN A 128 -13.45 -7.98 -0.19
CA GLN A 128 -14.68 -7.41 -0.75
C GLN A 128 -14.98 -6.03 -0.16
N SER A 129 -14.84 -5.86 1.16
CA SER A 129 -15.13 -4.58 1.83
C SER A 129 -14.16 -3.47 1.47
N SER A 130 -12.85 -3.75 1.35
CA SER A 130 -11.85 -2.74 1.01
C SER A 130 -12.02 -2.19 -0.40
N ILE A 131 -12.32 -3.05 -1.38
CA ILE A 131 -12.64 -2.63 -2.75
C ILE A 131 -13.97 -1.85 -2.78
N ALA A 132 -15.01 -2.35 -2.11
CA ALA A 132 -16.31 -1.68 -2.03
C ALA A 132 -16.22 -0.28 -1.43
N LEU A 133 -15.41 -0.09 -0.39
CA LEU A 133 -15.15 1.23 0.21
C LEU A 133 -14.56 2.22 -0.79
N SER A 134 -13.55 1.81 -1.56
CA SER A 134 -12.91 2.68 -2.54
C SER A 134 -13.85 3.08 -3.68
N ALA A 135 -14.62 2.11 -4.21
CA ALA A 135 -15.59 2.34 -5.27
C ALA A 135 -16.78 3.20 -4.80
N LEU A 136 -17.29 2.96 -3.59
CA LEU A 136 -18.37 3.76 -3.01
C LEU A 136 -17.90 5.19 -2.70
N ALA A 137 -16.67 5.36 -2.23
CA ALA A 137 -16.09 6.68 -2.02
C ALA A 137 -15.95 7.45 -3.36
N ALA A 138 -15.51 6.77 -4.43
CA ALA A 138 -15.44 7.37 -5.75
C ALA A 138 -16.83 7.78 -6.27
N ALA A 139 -17.83 6.90 -6.13
CA ALA A 139 -19.22 7.19 -6.48
C ALA A 139 -19.78 8.38 -5.68
N GLN A 140 -19.40 8.53 -4.41
CA GLN A 140 -19.78 9.68 -3.58
C GLN A 140 -19.17 11.00 -4.09
N ILE A 141 -17.92 10.99 -4.57
CA ILE A 141 -17.32 12.17 -5.22
C ILE A 141 -18.04 12.51 -6.52
N HIS A 142 -18.36 11.50 -7.33
CA HIS A 142 -19.13 11.69 -8.56
C HIS A 142 -20.49 12.35 -8.27
N ALA A 143 -21.19 11.88 -7.23
CA ALA A 143 -22.49 12.41 -6.81
C ALA A 143 -22.43 13.89 -6.43
N ILE A 144 -21.47 14.29 -5.58
CA ILE A 144 -21.35 15.70 -5.18
C ILE A 144 -20.91 16.59 -6.36
N ARG A 145 -20.01 16.09 -7.21
CA ARG A 145 -19.49 16.82 -8.37
C ARG A 145 -20.59 17.14 -9.37
N ASN A 146 -21.50 16.19 -9.59
CA ASN A 146 -22.54 16.29 -10.60
C ASN A 146 -23.92 16.63 -10.03
N GLN A 147 -24.04 16.81 -8.71
CA GLN A 147 -25.31 17.06 -8.01
C GLN A 147 -26.38 15.99 -8.31
N VAL A 148 -25.95 14.73 -8.37
CA VAL A 148 -26.82 13.55 -8.61
C VAL A 148 -26.82 12.62 -7.40
N PRO A 149 -27.79 11.70 -7.27
CA PRO A 149 -27.73 10.63 -6.28
C PRO A 149 -26.45 9.77 -6.45
N VAL A 150 -25.99 9.15 -5.37
CA VAL A 150 -24.83 8.23 -5.42
C VAL A 150 -25.16 7.05 -6.33
N PRO A 151 -24.43 6.83 -7.43
CA PRO A 151 -24.69 5.72 -8.34
C PRO A 151 -24.58 4.37 -7.65
N ARG A 152 -25.30 3.37 -8.15
CA ARG A 152 -25.22 2.01 -7.62
C ARG A 152 -23.81 1.44 -7.81
N VAL A 153 -23.27 0.83 -6.76
CA VAL A 153 -21.95 0.19 -6.72
C VAL A 153 -22.13 -1.30 -6.46
N GLU A 154 -21.50 -2.13 -7.28
CA GLU A 154 -21.51 -3.58 -7.12
C GLU A 154 -20.10 -4.13 -6.98
N VAL A 155 -19.90 -5.06 -6.03
CA VAL A 155 -18.63 -5.79 -5.87
C VAL A 155 -18.91 -7.27 -5.64
N LEU A 156 -18.44 -8.12 -6.55
CA LEU A 156 -18.56 -9.57 -6.47
C LEU A 156 -17.46 -10.18 -5.60
N LEU A 157 -17.85 -10.98 -4.59
CA LEU A 157 -16.91 -11.61 -3.65
C LEU A 157 -15.83 -12.43 -4.37
N LYS A 158 -16.22 -13.31 -5.31
CA LYS A 158 -15.28 -14.15 -6.07
C LYS A 158 -14.23 -13.30 -6.81
N HIS A 159 -14.67 -12.24 -7.47
CA HIS A 159 -13.77 -11.38 -8.23
C HIS A 159 -12.84 -10.58 -7.30
N ALA A 160 -13.36 -10.07 -6.18
CA ALA A 160 -12.56 -9.32 -5.20
C ALA A 160 -11.40 -10.14 -4.61
N VAL A 161 -11.64 -11.41 -4.25
CA VAL A 161 -10.57 -12.27 -3.72
C VAL A 161 -9.53 -12.67 -4.77
N ILE A 162 -9.96 -12.80 -6.03
CA ILE A 162 -9.07 -13.03 -7.17
C ILE A 162 -8.23 -11.77 -7.44
N GLU A 163 -8.80 -10.57 -7.34
CA GLU A 163 -8.09 -9.31 -7.56
C GLU A 163 -6.96 -9.10 -6.53
N CYS A 164 -7.17 -9.57 -5.30
CA CYS A 164 -6.14 -9.64 -4.26
C CYS A 164 -4.99 -10.62 -4.56
N LYS A 165 -4.97 -11.28 -5.73
CA LYS A 165 -3.87 -12.11 -6.24
C LYS A 165 -3.35 -11.60 -7.59
N SER A 166 -3.80 -10.42 -8.04
CA SER A 166 -3.55 -9.90 -9.38
C SER A 166 -2.06 -9.75 -9.74
N GLU A 167 -1.17 -9.61 -8.74
CA GLU A 167 0.28 -9.55 -8.96
C GLU A 167 0.88 -10.86 -9.49
N ARG A 168 0.15 -11.99 -9.35
CA ARG A 168 0.57 -13.33 -9.78
C ARG A 168 -0.21 -13.85 -10.98
N LEU A 169 -1.40 -13.30 -11.24
CA LEU A 169 -2.36 -13.84 -12.20
C LEU A 169 -2.32 -13.16 -13.57
N TYR A 170 -1.34 -12.27 -13.82
CA TYR A 170 -1.18 -11.63 -15.12
C TYR A 170 -0.32 -12.45 -16.08
N ARG A 171 -0.47 -12.19 -17.39
CA ARG A 171 0.42 -12.67 -18.44
C ARG A 171 1.01 -11.53 -19.23
N LEU A 172 2.29 -11.66 -19.59
CA LEU A 172 2.96 -10.75 -20.51
C LEU A 172 3.46 -11.55 -21.72
N ASN A 173 2.97 -11.19 -22.91
CA ASN A 173 3.24 -11.91 -24.16
C ASN A 173 2.94 -13.42 -24.02
N GLY A 174 1.80 -13.74 -23.40
CA GLY A 174 1.33 -15.10 -23.13
C GLY A 174 2.10 -15.86 -22.03
N LYS A 175 3.15 -15.27 -21.44
CA LYS A 175 3.93 -15.89 -20.36
C LYS A 175 3.37 -15.48 -19.00
N PRO A 176 3.29 -16.40 -18.02
CA PRO A 176 2.83 -16.06 -16.68
C PRO A 176 3.78 -15.09 -15.97
N ALA A 177 3.27 -14.43 -14.94
CA ALA A 177 4.08 -13.63 -14.02
C ALA A 177 5.28 -14.43 -13.50
N PRO A 178 6.49 -13.84 -13.44
CA PRO A 178 7.65 -14.49 -12.84
C PRO A 178 7.45 -14.67 -11.33
N SER A 179 8.15 -15.65 -10.75
CA SER A 179 8.18 -15.81 -9.29
C SER A 179 8.84 -14.58 -8.63
N PRO A 180 8.23 -13.98 -7.60
CA PRO A 180 8.82 -12.87 -6.84
C PRO A 180 9.81 -13.34 -5.75
N TRP A 181 9.95 -14.65 -5.55
CA TRP A 181 10.80 -15.22 -4.51
C TRP A 181 12.26 -15.26 -4.96
N GLY A 182 13.15 -14.75 -4.11
CA GLY A 182 14.58 -14.88 -4.33
C GLY A 182 15.10 -16.27 -3.94
N LEU A 183 16.41 -16.46 -4.12
CA LEU A 183 17.08 -17.75 -4.00
C LEU A 183 17.52 -18.10 -2.57
N VAL A 184 17.59 -17.12 -1.66
CA VAL A 184 18.29 -17.28 -0.36
C VAL A 184 17.42 -16.97 0.85
N GLY A 185 16.30 -16.29 0.68
CA GLY A 185 15.41 -15.85 1.75
C GLY A 185 14.35 -16.86 2.14
N GLY A 186 13.27 -16.33 2.71
CA GLY A 186 12.21 -17.12 3.32
C GLY A 186 12.47 -17.38 4.80
N LEU A 187 11.85 -18.44 5.33
CA LEU A 187 11.97 -18.82 6.74
C LEU A 187 13.17 -19.74 6.95
N HIS A 188 14.00 -19.43 7.94
CA HIS A 188 15.16 -20.21 8.33
C HIS A 188 15.13 -20.48 9.84
N GLU A 189 15.53 -21.68 10.24
CA GLU A 189 15.64 -22.05 11.64
C GLU A 189 16.80 -21.31 12.32
N THR A 190 16.62 -21.06 13.61
CA THR A 190 17.57 -20.44 14.54
C THR A 190 17.64 -21.29 15.82
N LEU A 191 18.58 -21.02 16.73
CA LEU A 191 18.77 -21.78 17.97
C LEU A 191 17.50 -21.95 18.82
N ASP A 192 16.61 -20.96 18.76
CA ASP A 192 15.45 -20.79 19.64
C ASP A 192 14.13 -20.60 18.87
N GLY A 193 14.12 -20.77 17.54
CA GLY A 193 12.94 -20.51 16.72
C GLY A 193 13.24 -20.38 15.24
N SER A 194 12.77 -19.30 14.63
CA SER A 194 13.00 -19.04 13.21
C SER A 194 13.04 -17.55 12.90
N VAL A 195 13.71 -17.21 11.80
CA VAL A 195 13.75 -15.87 11.25
C VAL A 195 13.31 -15.90 9.78
N ARG A 196 12.56 -14.88 9.35
CA ARG A 196 12.27 -14.67 7.92
C ARG A 196 13.19 -13.59 7.36
N ILE A 197 13.91 -13.94 6.30
CA ILE A 197 14.79 -13.04 5.55
C ILE A 197 14.11 -12.69 4.23
N HIS A 198 14.02 -11.40 3.91
CA HIS A 198 13.55 -10.95 2.60
C HIS A 198 14.71 -10.84 1.61
N ASP A 199 14.52 -11.32 0.38
CA ASP A 199 15.58 -11.37 -0.63
C ASP A 199 15.14 -10.98 -2.05
N SER A 200 13.91 -10.51 -2.25
CA SER A 200 13.45 -10.03 -3.58
C SER A 200 14.19 -8.77 -4.07
N PHE A 201 15.03 -8.13 -3.24
CA PHE A 201 15.93 -7.06 -3.69
C PHE A 201 17.39 -7.52 -3.62
N PRO A 202 18.22 -7.26 -4.65
CA PRO A 202 19.63 -7.62 -4.63
C PRO A 202 20.36 -7.13 -3.38
N ASN A 203 20.14 -5.88 -2.96
CA ASN A 203 20.77 -5.32 -1.77
C ASN A 203 20.25 -5.94 -0.45
N HIS A 204 19.08 -6.59 -0.43
CA HIS A 204 18.64 -7.35 0.74
C HIS A 204 19.28 -8.74 0.76
N ALA A 205 19.33 -9.43 -0.39
CA ALA A 205 19.99 -10.71 -0.52
C ALA A 205 21.49 -10.60 -0.19
N GLU A 206 22.20 -9.66 -0.81
CA GLU A 206 23.63 -9.42 -0.57
C GLU A 206 23.92 -9.06 0.88
N GLY A 207 23.13 -8.17 1.49
CA GLY A 207 23.33 -7.78 2.88
C GLY A 207 23.02 -8.91 3.88
N ALA A 208 22.09 -9.82 3.57
CA ALA A 208 21.86 -11.02 4.37
C ALA A 208 23.05 -11.99 4.31
N LEU A 209 23.65 -12.16 3.13
CA LEU A 209 24.85 -12.98 2.95
C LEU A 209 26.05 -12.36 3.69
N GLU A 210 26.24 -11.04 3.58
CA GLU A 210 27.29 -10.31 4.28
C GLU A 210 27.17 -10.45 5.81
N LEU A 211 25.97 -10.26 6.36
CA LEU A 211 25.68 -10.44 7.79
C LEU A 211 26.06 -11.85 8.29
N LEU A 212 25.83 -12.87 7.47
CA LEU A 212 26.11 -14.27 7.81
C LEU A 212 27.55 -14.69 7.46
N GLY A 213 28.38 -13.78 6.93
CA GLY A 213 29.76 -14.09 6.52
C GLY A 213 29.84 -15.05 5.32
N LEU A 214 28.82 -15.05 4.46
CA LEU A 214 28.69 -15.95 3.31
C LEU A 214 29.07 -15.26 1.99
N PRO A 215 29.63 -16.00 1.01
CA PRO A 215 29.90 -15.46 -0.32
C PRO A 215 28.61 -15.17 -1.09
N LYS A 216 28.68 -14.29 -2.10
CA LYS A 216 27.51 -13.80 -2.87
C LYS A 216 26.74 -14.89 -3.63
N ASP A 217 27.38 -16.01 -3.92
CA ASP A 217 26.83 -17.18 -4.61
C ASP A 217 26.38 -18.29 -3.65
N ALA A 218 26.36 -18.01 -2.34
CA ALA A 218 25.93 -18.98 -1.34
C ALA A 218 24.49 -19.44 -1.57
N SER A 219 24.28 -20.74 -1.36
CA SER A 219 22.99 -21.39 -1.45
C SER A 219 22.10 -21.08 -0.25
N ARG A 220 20.79 -21.24 -0.42
CA ARG A 220 19.81 -21.21 0.67
C ARG A 220 20.16 -22.15 1.83
N GLN A 221 20.75 -23.31 1.53
CA GLN A 221 21.14 -24.29 2.54
C GLN A 221 22.27 -23.75 3.43
N GLN A 222 23.26 -23.08 2.83
CA GLN A 222 24.35 -22.44 3.58
C GLN A 222 23.81 -21.30 4.45
N VAL A 223 22.87 -20.51 3.93
CA VAL A 223 22.16 -19.49 4.74
C VAL A 223 21.49 -20.14 5.94
N SER A 224 20.72 -21.22 5.75
CA SER A 224 20.08 -21.94 6.86
C SER A 224 21.07 -22.50 7.88
N GLN A 225 22.24 -22.99 7.45
CA GLN A 225 23.28 -23.48 8.35
C GLN A 225 23.87 -22.38 9.22
N GLU A 226 24.04 -21.17 8.68
CA GLU A 226 24.53 -20.04 9.45
C GLU A 226 23.46 -19.45 10.37
N THR A 227 22.21 -19.29 9.91
CA THR A 227 21.12 -18.78 10.77
C THR A 227 20.85 -19.69 11.96
N ALA A 228 21.03 -21.02 11.81
CA ALA A 228 20.84 -21.99 12.87
C ALA A 228 21.78 -21.77 14.08
N LYS A 229 22.85 -20.99 13.92
CA LYS A 229 23.82 -20.66 14.99
C LYS A 229 23.43 -19.42 15.81
N TRP A 230 22.38 -18.71 15.41
CA TRP A 230 21.95 -17.47 16.06
C TRP A 230 20.71 -17.69 16.92
N ALA A 231 20.53 -16.87 17.96
CA ALA A 231 19.20 -16.64 18.52
C ALA A 231 18.39 -15.73 17.59
N SER A 232 17.09 -15.99 17.44
CA SER A 232 16.23 -15.34 16.45
C SER A 232 16.14 -13.82 16.64
N ILE A 233 16.06 -13.37 17.88
CA ILE A 233 15.93 -11.94 18.22
C ILE A 233 17.27 -11.21 18.04
N ASP A 234 18.39 -11.87 18.32
CA ASP A 234 19.72 -11.29 18.12
C ASP A 234 19.99 -11.10 16.63
N LEU A 235 19.70 -12.11 15.81
CA LEU A 235 19.84 -12.01 14.36
C LEU A 235 18.91 -10.96 13.74
N GLU A 236 17.65 -10.87 14.21
CA GLU A 236 16.75 -9.78 13.82
C GLU A 236 17.36 -8.41 14.18
N SER A 237 17.86 -8.27 15.41
CA SER A 237 18.34 -6.98 15.93
C SER A 237 19.58 -6.51 15.17
N VAL A 238 20.58 -7.36 15.02
CA VAL A 238 21.80 -7.06 14.25
C VAL A 238 21.45 -6.77 12.78
N GLY A 239 20.58 -7.60 12.18
CA GLY A 239 20.18 -7.40 10.79
C GLY A 239 19.44 -6.09 10.54
N ILE A 240 18.53 -5.68 11.44
CA ILE A 240 17.78 -4.43 11.31
C ILE A 240 18.65 -3.20 11.59
N PHE A 241 19.40 -3.19 12.69
CA PHE A 241 20.04 -1.98 13.19
C PHE A 241 21.41 -1.73 12.57
N GLU A 242 22.20 -2.77 12.35
CA GLU A 242 23.56 -2.64 11.82
C GLU A 242 23.56 -2.73 10.29
N ASN A 243 22.78 -3.68 9.74
CA ASN A 243 22.83 -4.01 8.31
C ASN A 243 21.63 -3.45 7.51
N ARG A 244 20.69 -2.77 8.19
CA ARG A 244 19.49 -2.15 7.58
C ARG A 244 18.66 -3.12 6.72
N LEU A 245 18.66 -4.40 7.09
CA LEU A 245 17.96 -5.48 6.38
C LEU A 245 16.46 -5.50 6.70
N ALA A 246 15.73 -6.24 5.88
CA ALA A 246 14.33 -6.58 6.11
C ALA A 246 14.27 -8.05 6.58
N ILE A 247 14.40 -8.24 7.89
CA ILE A 247 14.54 -9.54 8.56
C ILE A 247 13.75 -9.51 9.87
N TYR A 248 13.00 -10.56 10.17
CA TYR A 248 12.17 -10.63 11.37
C TYR A 248 12.09 -12.02 11.98
N SER A 249 12.22 -12.10 13.30
CA SER A 249 11.92 -13.30 14.08
C SER A 249 10.44 -13.65 13.95
N LEU A 250 10.16 -14.94 13.74
CA LEU A 250 8.82 -15.51 13.75
C LEU A 250 8.27 -15.47 15.18
N ARG A 251 7.11 -14.84 15.35
CA ARG A 251 6.48 -14.69 16.66
C ARG A 251 5.08 -15.24 16.66
N SER A 252 4.61 -15.74 17.81
CA SER A 252 3.20 -15.98 18.11
C SER A 252 2.48 -14.69 18.47
N TYR A 253 1.14 -14.72 18.54
CA TYR A 253 0.38 -13.57 19.03
C TYR A 253 0.74 -13.18 20.46
N GLN A 254 0.97 -14.16 21.35
CA GLN A 254 1.35 -13.91 22.74
C GLN A 254 2.68 -13.15 22.81
N GLN A 255 3.67 -13.55 22.01
CA GLN A 255 4.95 -12.86 21.94
C GLN A 255 4.81 -11.45 21.35
N TRP A 256 4.01 -11.28 20.30
CA TRP A 256 3.76 -9.97 19.68
C TRP A 256 3.04 -8.99 20.61
N ASP A 257 1.99 -9.45 21.30
CA ASP A 257 1.14 -8.62 22.15
C ASP A 257 1.89 -8.07 23.39
N LEU A 258 3.01 -8.69 23.77
CA LEU A 258 3.92 -8.19 24.82
C LEU A 258 4.76 -6.99 24.39
N LEU A 259 5.03 -6.82 23.07
CA LEU A 259 5.92 -5.78 22.58
C LEU A 259 5.32 -4.37 22.74
N PRO A 260 6.13 -3.34 23.09
CA PRO A 260 5.64 -1.96 23.16
C PRO A 260 4.99 -1.48 21.85
N ARG A 261 5.48 -1.98 20.70
CA ARG A 261 4.94 -1.64 19.39
C ARG A 261 3.49 -2.11 19.19
N SER A 262 3.12 -3.30 19.67
CA SER A 262 1.76 -3.84 19.46
C SER A 262 0.69 -2.98 20.14
N LYS A 263 1.06 -2.37 21.27
CA LYS A 263 0.21 -1.51 22.10
C LYS A 263 -0.13 -0.16 21.46
N VAL A 264 0.74 0.36 20.59
CA VAL A 264 0.54 1.67 19.93
C VAL A 264 -0.05 1.56 18.52
N ILE A 265 -0.31 0.35 18.02
CA ILE A 265 -0.98 0.15 16.74
C ILE A 265 -2.48 0.47 16.88
N SER A 266 -2.96 1.35 16.00
CA SER A 266 -4.39 1.66 15.88
C SER A 266 -5.23 0.41 15.63
N ASN A 267 -6.41 0.37 16.24
CA ASN A 267 -7.42 -0.65 15.99
C ASN A 267 -8.21 -0.44 14.69
N LEU A 268 -8.03 0.70 14.02
CA LEU A 268 -8.61 1.01 12.71
C LEU A 268 -7.50 1.09 11.66
N PRO A 269 -7.74 0.57 10.44
CA PRO A 269 -6.73 0.54 9.39
C PRO A 269 -6.52 1.90 8.73
N ILE A 270 -7.55 2.77 8.69
CA ILE A 270 -7.50 4.13 8.12
C ILE A 270 -7.39 5.16 9.23
N LEU A 271 -6.34 5.98 9.20
CA LEU A 271 -6.14 7.11 10.09
C LEU A 271 -6.20 8.41 9.30
N LEU A 272 -7.12 9.31 9.67
CA LEU A 272 -7.22 10.65 9.10
C LEU A 272 -6.76 11.67 10.14
N LYS A 273 -5.86 12.58 9.74
CA LYS A 273 -5.37 13.67 10.57
C LYS A 273 -5.52 15.00 9.82
N LYS A 274 -6.14 15.98 10.46
CA LYS A 274 -6.18 17.37 9.97
C LYS A 274 -4.79 17.99 10.11
N LEU A 275 -4.28 18.57 9.03
CA LEU A 275 -2.94 19.17 9.01
C LEU A 275 -2.99 20.70 9.10
N ALA A 276 -3.72 21.33 8.18
CA ALA A 276 -3.81 22.77 8.07
C ALA A 276 -5.15 23.17 7.46
N ASN A 277 -5.53 24.44 7.60
CA ASN A 277 -6.63 24.98 6.81
C ASN A 277 -6.18 25.05 5.34
N GLY A 278 -7.10 24.72 4.44
CA GLY A 278 -6.89 24.68 3.00
C GLY A 278 -8.12 25.23 2.27
N TYR A 279 -8.34 24.78 1.04
CA TYR A 279 -9.46 25.22 0.20
C TYR A 279 -10.68 24.32 0.38
N SER A 280 -11.87 24.93 0.45
CA SER A 280 -13.16 24.25 0.39
C SER A 280 -13.60 24.00 -1.05
N GLY A 281 -14.51 23.05 -1.24
CA GLY A 281 -14.94 22.59 -2.57
C GLY A 281 -13.99 21.55 -3.18
N LEU A 282 -14.43 20.95 -4.28
CA LEU A 282 -13.56 20.11 -5.10
C LEU A 282 -12.57 20.98 -5.88
N PRO A 283 -11.38 20.44 -6.24
CA PRO A 283 -10.43 21.14 -7.09
C PRO A 283 -11.08 21.66 -8.38
N ALA A 284 -10.90 22.95 -8.66
CA ALA A 284 -11.60 23.65 -9.75
C ALA A 284 -11.30 23.12 -11.17
N HIS A 285 -10.25 22.32 -11.34
CA HIS A 285 -9.87 21.72 -12.61
C HIS A 285 -10.54 20.35 -12.86
N ILE A 286 -11.27 19.80 -11.89
CA ILE A 286 -12.04 18.58 -12.05
C ILE A 286 -13.29 18.91 -12.90
N PRO A 287 -13.47 18.28 -14.08
CA PRO A 287 -14.59 18.58 -14.97
C PRO A 287 -15.93 18.03 -14.46
N GLU A 288 -17.02 18.75 -14.73
CA GLU A 288 -18.39 18.25 -14.57
C GLU A 288 -18.73 17.16 -15.61
N GLY A 289 -19.68 16.29 -15.30
CA GLY A 289 -20.30 15.37 -16.26
C GLY A 289 -19.40 14.24 -16.79
N SER A 290 -18.26 13.96 -16.15
CA SER A 290 -17.33 12.95 -16.65
C SER A 290 -17.81 11.50 -16.50
N ASP A 291 -17.44 10.71 -17.51
CA ASP A 291 -17.52 9.25 -17.63
C ASP A 291 -16.87 8.45 -16.48
N LYS A 292 -15.90 9.03 -15.76
CA LYS A 292 -15.22 8.38 -14.62
C LYS A 292 -15.38 9.21 -13.34
N CYS A 293 -15.47 8.52 -12.20
CA CYS A 293 -15.78 9.16 -10.91
C CYS A 293 -14.75 10.18 -10.43
N LEU A 294 -13.45 9.92 -10.69
CA LEU A 294 -12.31 10.73 -10.23
C LEU A 294 -11.57 11.42 -11.39
N ARG A 295 -12.18 11.53 -12.57
CA ARG A 295 -11.59 12.22 -13.72
C ARG A 295 -11.08 13.61 -13.34
N GLY A 296 -9.83 13.89 -13.70
CA GLY A 296 -9.17 15.16 -13.45
C GLY A 296 -8.55 15.30 -12.07
N LEU A 297 -8.73 14.34 -11.14
CA LEU A 297 -8.01 14.34 -9.87
C LEU A 297 -6.52 14.10 -10.10
N ARG A 298 -5.66 15.00 -9.63
CA ARG A 298 -4.21 14.94 -9.88
C ARG A 298 -3.45 14.34 -8.71
N VAL A 299 -2.76 13.24 -8.95
CA VAL A 299 -2.05 12.47 -7.93
C VAL A 299 -0.57 12.36 -8.28
N ILE A 300 0.30 12.77 -7.36
CA ILE A 300 1.72 12.44 -7.41
C ILE A 300 1.97 11.25 -6.50
N GLU A 301 2.56 10.19 -7.04
CA GLU A 301 2.87 8.99 -6.28
C GLU A 301 4.39 8.74 -6.25
N MET A 302 4.99 8.79 -5.06
CA MET A 302 6.38 8.40 -4.81
C MET A 302 6.44 7.10 -4.02
N SER A 303 6.17 5.99 -4.70
CA SER A 303 6.00 4.69 -4.06
C SER A 303 6.63 3.54 -4.85
N ARG A 304 6.68 2.33 -4.25
CA ARG A 304 7.27 1.13 -4.85
C ARG A 304 6.50 -0.11 -4.40
N VAL A 305 6.76 -1.24 -5.07
CA VAL A 305 6.27 -2.58 -4.70
C VAL A 305 4.78 -2.71 -5.00
N ILE A 306 3.93 -3.07 -4.03
CA ILE A 306 2.53 -3.46 -4.26
C ILE A 306 1.56 -2.49 -3.58
N ALA A 307 1.60 -2.35 -2.24
CA ALA A 307 0.54 -1.64 -1.51
C ALA A 307 0.27 -0.20 -1.96
N ALA A 308 1.30 0.65 -1.98
CA ALA A 308 1.13 2.06 -2.34
C ALA A 308 0.84 2.25 -3.84
N PRO A 309 1.50 1.53 -4.78
CA PRO A 309 1.12 1.54 -6.18
C PRO A 309 -0.31 1.07 -6.44
N LEU A 310 -0.82 0.13 -5.64
CA LEU A 310 -2.19 -0.31 -5.74
C LEU A 310 -3.19 0.80 -5.37
N ALA A 311 -2.84 1.70 -4.44
CA ALA A 311 -3.67 2.86 -4.13
C ALA A 311 -3.77 3.81 -5.35
N GLY A 312 -2.62 4.15 -5.97
CA GLY A 312 -2.62 4.89 -7.22
C GLY A 312 -3.41 4.16 -8.30
N LYS A 313 -3.24 2.84 -8.43
CA LYS A 313 -3.92 2.01 -9.44
C LYS A 313 -5.43 2.05 -9.25
N THR A 314 -5.90 2.01 -8.00
CA THR A 314 -7.32 2.14 -7.65
C THR A 314 -7.85 3.53 -8.03
N LEU A 315 -7.12 4.60 -7.72
CA LEU A 315 -7.50 5.97 -8.11
C LEU A 315 -7.59 6.13 -9.63
N ALA A 316 -6.60 5.60 -10.37
CA ALA A 316 -6.57 5.64 -11.83
C ALA A 316 -7.68 4.79 -12.47
N ALA A 317 -8.05 3.64 -11.87
CA ALA A 317 -9.18 2.84 -12.33
C ALA A 317 -10.50 3.63 -12.32
N HIS A 318 -10.62 4.58 -11.37
CA HIS A 318 -11.72 5.52 -11.27
C HIS A 318 -11.47 6.85 -12.00
N GLY A 319 -10.38 6.99 -12.76
CA GLY A 319 -10.12 8.11 -13.68
C GLY A 319 -9.16 9.19 -13.19
N ALA A 320 -8.53 9.04 -12.01
CA ALA A 320 -7.54 9.99 -11.56
C ALA A 320 -6.28 10.00 -12.44
N ASP A 321 -5.66 11.16 -12.60
CA ASP A 321 -4.39 11.34 -13.29
C ASP A 321 -3.25 11.07 -12.31
N VAL A 322 -2.73 9.85 -12.34
CA VAL A 322 -1.67 9.41 -11.44
C VAL A 322 -0.32 9.47 -12.13
N LEU A 323 0.53 10.39 -11.65
CA LEU A 323 1.93 10.48 -12.02
C LEU A 323 2.76 9.72 -11.00
N TRP A 324 3.26 8.56 -11.40
CA TRP A 324 4.17 7.79 -10.57
C TRP A 324 5.57 8.31 -10.76
N VAL A 325 6.22 8.77 -9.67
CA VAL A 325 7.55 9.38 -9.62
C VAL A 325 8.54 8.47 -8.86
N THR A 326 9.43 7.82 -9.61
CA THR A 326 10.56 6.98 -9.21
C THR A 326 11.83 7.32 -10.02
N SER A 327 12.96 6.73 -9.66
CA SER A 327 14.27 6.99 -10.28
C SER A 327 14.88 5.70 -10.82
N PRO A 328 15.43 5.70 -12.05
CA PRO A 328 16.06 4.52 -12.65
C PRO A 328 17.36 4.10 -11.94
N SER A 329 17.94 4.96 -11.09
CA SER A 329 19.30 4.79 -10.55
C SER A 329 19.40 4.74 -9.00
N LEU A 330 18.29 4.64 -8.26
CA LEU A 330 18.31 4.78 -6.79
C LEU A 330 17.75 3.60 -5.97
N PRO A 331 18.59 2.97 -5.12
CA PRO A 331 18.27 2.73 -3.72
C PRO A 331 18.60 4.01 -2.92
N ALA A 332 17.69 4.98 -3.01
CA ALA A 332 17.58 6.15 -2.13
C ALA A 332 18.78 7.13 -2.02
N LEU A 333 18.97 8.06 -2.96
CA LEU A 333 19.73 9.32 -2.77
C LEU A 333 19.24 10.43 -3.75
N PRO A 334 18.43 11.41 -3.32
CA PRO A 334 18.02 12.57 -4.10
C PRO A 334 18.56 13.76 -3.31
N THR A 335 19.87 13.96 -3.37
CA THR A 335 20.43 15.25 -2.96
C THR A 335 20.22 16.30 -4.05
N MET A 336 19.46 16.00 -5.10
CA MET A 336 19.04 16.95 -6.13
C MET A 336 17.56 16.71 -6.51
N ASP A 337 16.89 17.82 -6.81
CA ASP A 337 15.54 18.01 -7.37
C ASP A 337 14.37 18.19 -6.38
N ARG A 338 14.33 19.38 -5.76
CA ARG A 338 13.12 19.97 -5.15
C ARG A 338 12.32 20.75 -6.21
N ASP A 339 11.88 20.08 -7.28
CA ASP A 339 10.96 20.72 -8.22
C ASP A 339 9.51 20.52 -7.73
N PHE A 340 9.07 21.43 -6.88
CA PHE A 340 7.72 21.46 -6.32
C PHE A 340 6.65 21.84 -7.36
N GLU A 341 6.99 22.11 -8.63
CA GLU A 341 6.02 22.58 -9.63
C GLU A 341 4.85 21.61 -9.84
N LEU A 342 5.09 20.30 -9.89
CA LEU A 342 3.98 19.33 -9.93
C LEU A 342 3.22 19.31 -8.59
N VAL A 343 3.92 19.39 -7.45
CA VAL A 343 3.29 19.38 -6.11
C VAL A 343 2.37 20.59 -5.92
N LYS A 344 2.71 21.76 -6.48
CA LYS A 344 1.87 22.97 -6.47
C LYS A 344 0.50 22.78 -7.14
N SER A 345 0.41 21.85 -8.08
CA SER A 345 -0.79 21.62 -8.89
C SER A 345 -1.44 20.24 -8.66
N ALA A 346 -0.91 19.45 -7.74
CA ALA A 346 -1.44 18.15 -7.34
C ALA A 346 -2.50 18.29 -6.24
N ASP A 347 -3.48 17.39 -6.24
CA ASP A 347 -4.47 17.29 -5.17
C ASP A 347 -4.04 16.30 -4.09
N VAL A 348 -3.25 15.29 -4.49
CA VAL A 348 -2.82 14.19 -3.63
C VAL A 348 -1.33 13.93 -3.81
N PHE A 349 -0.64 13.71 -2.70
CA PHE A 349 0.73 13.20 -2.65
C PHE A 349 0.74 11.85 -1.91
N ILE A 350 1.09 10.78 -2.61
CA ILE A 350 1.19 9.42 -2.07
C ILE A 350 2.66 9.06 -1.85
N GLN A 351 2.99 8.50 -0.68
CA GLN A 351 4.27 7.83 -0.46
C GLN A 351 4.10 6.44 0.16
N GLY A 352 4.93 5.51 -0.29
CA GLY A 352 5.05 4.14 0.24
C GLY A 352 6.38 3.88 0.93
N LEU A 353 7.00 4.92 1.49
CA LEU A 353 8.32 4.86 2.09
C LEU A 353 8.23 4.91 3.61
N ARG A 354 9.31 4.49 4.27
CA ARG A 354 9.42 4.58 5.73
C ARG A 354 9.19 6.02 6.18
N PRO A 355 8.46 6.25 7.29
CA PRO A 355 8.36 7.56 7.93
C PRO A 355 9.72 8.26 8.01
N GLY A 356 9.75 9.54 7.65
CA GLY A 356 10.98 10.33 7.60
C GLY A 356 11.85 10.15 6.33
N SER A 357 11.61 9.13 5.51
CA SER A 357 12.44 8.87 4.32
C SER A 357 12.40 10.03 3.33
N LEU A 358 11.21 10.49 2.93
CA LEU A 358 11.07 11.66 2.05
C LEU A 358 11.25 12.99 2.80
N ALA A 359 10.90 13.05 4.09
CA ALA A 359 11.13 14.23 4.92
C ALA A 359 12.62 14.60 5.00
N SER A 360 13.50 13.61 5.15
CA SER A 360 14.97 13.81 5.11
C SER A 360 15.50 14.37 3.78
N ARG A 361 14.64 14.46 2.77
CA ARG A 361 14.94 14.89 1.39
C ARG A 361 14.20 16.17 1.01
N GLY A 362 13.57 16.86 1.97
CA GLY A 362 12.85 18.10 1.72
C GLY A 362 11.39 17.93 1.27
N LEU A 363 10.83 16.73 1.46
CA LEU A 363 9.43 16.41 1.18
C LEU A 363 8.73 15.99 2.49
N SER A 364 8.95 16.75 3.55
CA SER A 364 8.17 16.60 4.79
C SER A 364 6.73 17.08 4.57
N ALA A 365 5.81 16.65 5.44
CA ALA A 365 4.44 17.15 5.39
C ALA A 365 4.38 18.67 5.50
N GLU A 366 5.22 19.27 6.35
CA GLU A 366 5.32 20.71 6.53
C GLU A 366 5.79 21.43 5.25
N GLU A 367 6.79 20.90 4.54
CA GLU A 367 7.28 21.47 3.29
C GLU A 367 6.26 21.33 2.14
N ILE A 368 5.57 20.20 2.08
CA ILE A 368 4.51 19.94 1.10
C ILE A 368 3.32 20.88 1.33
N ILE A 369 2.86 21.05 2.58
CA ILE A 369 1.76 21.97 2.92
C ILE A 369 2.12 23.42 2.64
N LYS A 370 3.37 23.84 2.95
CA LYS A 370 3.85 25.20 2.62
C LYS A 370 3.77 25.48 1.12
N THR A 371 4.01 24.44 0.31
CA THR A 371 3.93 24.53 -1.16
C THR A 371 2.49 24.51 -1.65
N ASN A 372 1.66 23.64 -1.08
CA ASN A 372 0.28 23.43 -1.47
C ASN A 372 -0.60 23.20 -0.23
N PRO A 373 -1.23 24.25 0.31
CA PRO A 373 -2.01 24.17 1.56
C PRO A 373 -3.27 23.30 1.50
N GLY A 374 -3.70 22.89 0.30
CA GLY A 374 -4.87 22.04 0.09
C GLY A 374 -4.53 20.58 -0.22
N ILE A 375 -3.25 20.20 -0.27
CA ILE A 375 -2.88 18.85 -0.69
C ILE A 375 -3.21 17.78 0.36
N ILE A 376 -3.70 16.64 -0.10
CA ILE A 376 -3.88 15.44 0.72
C ILE A 376 -2.57 14.66 0.72
N ILE A 377 -2.01 14.38 1.90
CA ILE A 377 -0.77 13.62 2.07
C ILE A 377 -1.12 12.20 2.52
N ALA A 378 -0.78 11.20 1.71
CA ALA A 378 -1.14 9.81 1.93
C ALA A 378 0.12 8.95 2.15
N ASN A 379 0.18 8.25 3.28
CA ASN A 379 1.33 7.47 3.69
C ASN A 379 0.97 5.99 3.87
N MET A 380 1.76 5.12 3.23
CA MET A 380 1.74 3.67 3.44
C MET A 380 3.05 3.23 4.10
N SER A 381 2.96 2.47 5.18
CA SER A 381 4.14 1.94 5.88
C SER A 381 3.87 0.57 6.52
N ALA A 382 4.91 -0.19 6.84
CA ALA A 382 4.72 -1.49 7.49
C ALA A 382 4.17 -1.35 8.92
N PHE A 383 4.70 -0.37 9.66
CA PHE A 383 4.47 -0.21 11.10
C PHE A 383 3.98 1.20 11.48
N GLY A 384 3.31 1.90 10.59
CA GLY A 384 2.65 3.17 10.90
C GLY A 384 3.62 4.31 11.27
N PRO A 385 3.07 5.51 11.52
CA PRO A 385 3.86 6.71 11.72
C PRO A 385 4.52 6.81 13.09
N THR A 386 4.10 6.00 14.08
CA THR A 386 4.50 6.15 15.49
C THR A 386 4.96 4.84 16.13
N GLY A 387 5.70 4.97 17.24
CA GLY A 387 6.19 3.85 18.03
C GLY A 387 7.59 3.37 17.62
N PRO A 388 8.16 2.41 18.37
CA PRO A 388 9.58 2.04 18.27
C PRO A 388 9.94 1.35 16.94
N TRP A 389 8.95 0.92 16.16
CA TRP A 389 9.16 0.23 14.88
C TRP A 389 8.76 1.06 13.66
N SER A 390 8.35 2.33 13.84
CA SER A 390 7.87 3.19 12.74
C SER A 390 8.87 3.29 11.58
N ASN A 391 10.17 3.35 11.90
CA ASN A 391 11.25 3.49 10.92
C ASN A 391 11.81 2.15 10.39
N ARG A 392 11.24 1.00 10.79
CA ARG A 392 11.69 -0.31 10.31
C ARG A 392 11.16 -0.60 8.89
N ARG A 393 11.93 -1.38 8.12
CA ARG A 393 11.49 -1.89 6.80
C ARG A 393 10.46 -2.98 7.01
N GLY A 394 9.48 -3.11 6.11
CA GLY A 394 8.59 -4.25 6.16
C GLY A 394 7.95 -4.51 4.81
N PHE A 395 7.56 -5.76 4.65
CA PHE A 395 6.80 -6.31 3.54
C PHE A 395 5.65 -7.09 4.17
N ASP A 396 4.57 -7.31 3.44
CA ASP A 396 3.41 -8.05 3.94
C ASP A 396 3.83 -9.36 4.62
N SER A 397 4.58 -10.21 3.93
CA SER A 397 5.10 -11.47 4.46
C SER A 397 5.92 -11.34 5.76
N LEU A 398 6.70 -10.27 5.92
CA LEU A 398 7.48 -10.01 7.14
C LEU A 398 6.59 -9.54 8.28
N VAL A 399 5.58 -8.72 8.00
CA VAL A 399 4.61 -8.26 9.00
C VAL A 399 3.76 -9.43 9.47
N GLN A 400 3.31 -10.32 8.58
CA GLN A 400 2.64 -11.57 8.96
C GLN A 400 3.52 -12.46 9.85
N THR A 401 4.83 -12.49 9.59
CA THR A 401 5.80 -13.28 10.36
C THR A 401 6.00 -12.74 11.77
N CYS A 402 6.20 -11.43 11.90
CA CYS A 402 6.62 -10.85 13.17
C CYS A 402 5.47 -10.66 14.16
N ASN A 403 4.21 -10.85 13.78
CA ASN A 403 3.07 -10.48 14.62
C ASN A 403 2.11 -11.60 15.01
N GLY A 404 2.47 -12.87 14.78
CA GLY A 404 1.63 -14.00 15.16
C GLY A 404 0.80 -14.61 14.04
N MET A 405 0.58 -13.90 12.92
CA MET A 405 -0.36 -14.35 11.91
C MET A 405 0.05 -15.67 11.26
N ASN A 406 1.32 -15.83 10.84
CA ASN A 406 1.74 -17.09 10.21
C ASN A 406 1.75 -18.28 11.18
N VAL A 407 2.05 -18.05 12.46
CA VAL A 407 2.00 -19.11 13.50
C VAL A 407 0.55 -19.53 13.73
N SER A 408 -0.37 -18.57 13.82
CA SER A 408 -1.80 -18.85 14.00
C SER A 408 -2.41 -19.58 12.81
N GLU A 409 -2.04 -19.19 11.58
CA GLU A 409 -2.48 -19.86 10.35
C GLU A 409 -2.00 -21.33 10.31
N ALA A 410 -0.73 -21.58 10.66
CA ALA A 410 -0.17 -22.92 10.71
C ALA A 410 -0.87 -23.81 11.75
N ALA A 411 -1.17 -23.26 12.93
CA ALA A 411 -1.88 -23.96 13.99
C ALA A 411 -3.30 -24.39 13.56
N HIS A 412 -4.03 -23.54 12.83
CA HIS A 412 -5.36 -23.89 12.31
C HIS A 412 -5.29 -24.91 11.17
N PHE A 413 -4.24 -24.87 10.34
CA PHE A 413 -4.04 -25.84 9.28
C PHE A 413 -3.76 -27.24 9.83
N GLY A 414 -2.99 -27.32 10.93
CA GLY A 414 -2.83 -28.55 11.72
C GLY A 414 -1.85 -29.58 11.15
N ALA A 415 -0.95 -29.18 10.23
CA ALA A 415 0.05 -30.06 9.62
C ALA A 415 1.43 -30.04 10.32
N GLY A 416 1.55 -29.41 11.49
CA GLY A 416 2.81 -29.33 12.24
C GLY A 416 3.82 -28.31 11.70
N GLU A 417 3.41 -27.45 10.76
CA GLU A 417 4.24 -26.35 10.24
C GLU A 417 4.49 -25.29 11.33
N ALA A 418 5.70 -24.70 11.37
CA ALA A 418 6.00 -23.59 12.29
C ALA A 418 5.28 -22.29 11.89
N ALA A 419 5.09 -22.08 10.59
CA ALA A 419 4.49 -20.89 10.02
C ALA A 419 3.88 -21.17 8.65
N ARG A 420 2.71 -20.60 8.39
CA ARG A 420 2.01 -20.73 7.11
C ARG A 420 1.70 -19.34 6.53
N PRO A 421 2.13 -19.02 5.30
CA PRO A 421 1.78 -17.76 4.65
C PRO A 421 0.29 -17.76 4.28
N LEU A 422 -0.31 -16.57 4.27
CA LEU A 422 -1.66 -16.41 3.72
C LEU A 422 -1.68 -16.66 2.20
N PRO A 423 -2.84 -17.04 1.62
CA PRO A 423 -2.96 -17.37 0.19
C PRO A 423 -2.70 -16.17 -0.75
N CYS A 424 -2.67 -14.95 -0.23
CA CYS A 424 -2.38 -13.71 -0.96
C CYS A 424 -1.65 -12.68 -0.08
N GLN A 425 -1.09 -11.63 -0.70
CA GLN A 425 -0.55 -10.47 0.03
C GLN A 425 -1.69 -9.53 0.46
N ILE A 426 -2.55 -10.00 1.36
CA ILE A 426 -3.77 -9.28 1.73
C ILE A 426 -3.50 -7.92 2.40
N LEU A 427 -2.37 -7.74 3.10
CA LEU A 427 -2.02 -6.46 3.72
C LEU A 427 -1.57 -5.46 2.65
N ASP A 428 -0.87 -5.92 1.61
CA ASP A 428 -0.56 -5.09 0.45
C ASP A 428 -1.84 -4.69 -0.28
N HIS A 429 -2.70 -5.67 -0.60
CA HIS A 429 -3.90 -5.44 -1.39
C HIS A 429 -4.95 -4.58 -0.67
N ALA A 430 -5.40 -5.03 0.50
CA ALA A 430 -6.34 -4.25 1.30
C ALA A 430 -5.73 -2.88 1.68
N GLY A 431 -4.41 -2.80 1.88
CA GLY A 431 -3.73 -1.54 2.15
C GLY A 431 -3.88 -0.53 1.02
N GLY A 432 -3.67 -0.95 -0.24
CA GLY A 432 -3.86 -0.08 -1.40
C GLY A 432 -5.28 0.46 -1.51
N TYR A 433 -6.29 -0.41 -1.43
CA TYR A 433 -7.69 -0.01 -1.52
C TYR A 433 -8.12 0.89 -0.35
N LEU A 434 -7.66 0.60 0.88
CA LEU A 434 -7.97 1.42 2.06
C LEU A 434 -7.23 2.77 2.04
N LEU A 435 -6.03 2.86 1.46
CA LEU A 435 -5.35 4.14 1.25
C LEU A 435 -6.09 4.99 0.23
N ALA A 436 -6.50 4.40 -0.90
CA ALA A 436 -7.35 5.08 -1.89
C ALA A 436 -8.67 5.55 -1.26
N THR A 437 -9.32 4.71 -0.46
CA THR A 437 -10.52 5.07 0.30
C THR A 437 -10.27 6.29 1.20
N GLY A 438 -9.19 6.27 2.00
CA GLY A 438 -8.86 7.38 2.90
C GLY A 438 -8.54 8.69 2.15
N ILE A 439 -7.92 8.60 0.98
CA ILE A 439 -7.68 9.75 0.08
C ILE A 439 -9.02 10.32 -0.40
N ILE A 440 -9.90 9.48 -0.93
CA ILE A 440 -11.18 9.93 -1.49
C ILE A 440 -12.10 10.46 -0.38
N ALA A 441 -12.10 9.84 0.80
CA ALA A 441 -12.81 10.34 1.97
C ALA A 441 -12.25 11.69 2.44
N SER A 442 -10.93 11.88 2.40
CA SER A 442 -10.30 13.17 2.71
C SER A 442 -10.68 14.25 1.70
N LEU A 443 -10.76 13.91 0.40
CA LEU A 443 -11.26 14.82 -0.64
C LEU A 443 -12.72 15.21 -0.38
N TYR A 444 -13.57 14.24 -0.03
CA TYR A 444 -14.96 14.50 0.36
C TYR A 444 -15.03 15.47 1.55
N ARG A 445 -14.28 15.18 2.62
CA ARG A 445 -14.27 16.03 3.82
C ARG A 445 -13.70 17.43 3.54
N GLN A 446 -12.61 17.51 2.78
CA GLN A 446 -12.02 18.77 2.37
C GLN A 446 -13.02 19.64 1.61
N SER A 447 -13.87 19.03 0.77
CA SER A 447 -14.86 19.78 0.00
C SER A 447 -15.85 20.56 0.89
N GLY A 448 -16.16 20.08 2.11
CA GLY A 448 -16.98 20.79 3.09
C GLY A 448 -16.20 21.57 4.15
N GLU A 449 -15.04 21.07 4.60
CA GLU A 449 -14.32 21.60 5.76
C GLU A 449 -13.21 22.61 5.41
N GLY A 450 -12.69 22.59 4.18
CA GLY A 450 -11.59 23.46 3.75
C GLY A 450 -10.28 23.15 4.48
N VAL A 451 -9.84 21.90 4.47
CA VAL A 451 -8.73 21.38 5.28
C VAL A 451 -7.82 20.47 4.47
N ALA A 452 -6.49 20.61 4.65
CA ALA A 452 -5.52 19.60 4.22
C ALA A 452 -5.51 18.41 5.18
N TRP A 453 -5.49 17.21 4.61
CA TRP A 453 -5.57 15.95 5.33
C TRP A 453 -4.30 15.13 5.16
N GLN A 454 -3.94 14.43 6.23
CA GLN A 454 -3.01 13.32 6.18
C GLN A 454 -3.78 12.00 6.35
N VAL A 455 -3.49 11.04 5.49
CA VAL A 455 -4.00 9.66 5.54
C VAL A 455 -2.85 8.74 5.87
N ASP A 456 -2.92 8.00 6.97
CA ASP A 456 -1.92 6.99 7.31
C ASP A 456 -2.53 5.58 7.32
N ILE A 457 -1.91 4.68 6.57
CA ILE A 457 -2.21 3.24 6.59
C ILE A 457 -0.96 2.48 7.04
N SER A 458 -1.18 1.39 7.78
CA SER A 458 -0.09 0.45 8.04
C SER A 458 -0.48 -1.01 7.92
N PHE A 459 0.44 -1.85 7.44
CA PHE A 459 0.23 -3.30 7.41
C PHE A 459 -0.09 -3.85 8.79
N ALA A 460 0.59 -3.35 9.82
CA ALA A 460 0.35 -3.77 11.19
C ALA A 460 -1.07 -3.41 11.70
N SER A 461 -1.66 -2.27 11.28
CA SER A 461 -3.04 -1.91 11.63
C SER A 461 -4.07 -2.70 10.82
N ILE A 462 -3.82 -2.96 9.53
CA ILE A 462 -4.66 -3.84 8.69
C ILE A 462 -4.69 -5.24 9.29
N LEU A 463 -3.53 -5.77 9.68
CA LEU A 463 -3.45 -7.09 10.26
C LEU A 463 -4.17 -7.17 11.61
N LYS A 464 -3.98 -6.16 12.48
CA LYS A 464 -4.71 -6.07 13.75
C LYS A 464 -6.23 -6.02 13.51
N TYR A 465 -6.66 -5.32 12.46
CA TYR A 465 -8.06 -5.27 12.06
C TYR A 465 -8.55 -6.64 11.57
N LEU A 466 -7.84 -7.31 10.65
CA LEU A 466 -8.15 -8.65 10.16
C LEU A 466 -8.23 -9.68 11.29
N ARG A 467 -7.26 -9.67 12.22
CA ARG A 467 -7.29 -10.51 13.42
C ARG A 467 -8.57 -10.30 14.24
N SER A 468 -9.06 -9.06 14.33
CA SER A 468 -10.28 -8.76 15.09
C SER A 468 -11.57 -9.24 14.42
N LEU A 469 -11.57 -9.49 13.10
CA LEU A 469 -12.71 -10.05 12.38
C LEU A 469 -12.97 -11.54 12.73
N GLY A 470 -12.00 -12.20 13.37
CA GLY A 470 -12.07 -13.60 13.74
C GLY A 470 -11.45 -14.54 12.69
N GLN A 471 -11.49 -15.83 13.00
CA GLN A 471 -10.98 -16.91 12.17
C GLN A 471 -12.02 -18.03 12.11
N TYR A 472 -12.00 -18.81 11.03
CA TYR A 472 -12.77 -20.02 10.86
C TYR A 472 -12.38 -21.08 11.90
N PRO A 473 -13.34 -21.86 12.43
CA PRO A 473 -13.05 -22.86 13.44
C PRO A 473 -12.20 -24.00 12.87
N GLY A 474 -11.09 -24.31 13.56
CA GLY A 474 -10.16 -25.38 13.17
C GLY A 474 -9.68 -25.24 11.72
N SER A 475 -9.72 -26.34 10.96
CA SER A 475 -9.28 -26.36 9.57
C SER A 475 -10.37 -26.03 8.54
N SER A 476 -11.55 -25.59 8.97
CA SER A 476 -12.68 -25.33 8.05
C SER A 476 -12.39 -24.24 7.02
N GLY A 477 -11.59 -23.25 7.38
CA GLY A 477 -11.15 -22.16 6.49
C GLY A 477 -10.36 -22.62 5.25
N PHE A 478 -9.77 -23.82 5.29
CA PHE A 478 -8.98 -24.37 4.19
C PHE A 478 -9.81 -25.22 3.22
N ARG A 479 -11.10 -25.41 3.48
CA ARG A 479 -12.02 -26.25 2.68
C ARG A 479 -12.71 -25.45 1.58
N CYS A 480 -11.93 -24.82 0.72
CA CYS A 480 -12.42 -24.10 -0.47
C CYS A 480 -11.42 -24.21 -1.63
N ASN A 481 -11.86 -23.79 -2.81
CA ASN A 481 -10.99 -23.68 -3.98
C ASN A 481 -10.03 -22.48 -3.83
N ASP A 482 -8.93 -22.53 -4.56
CA ASP A 482 -7.99 -21.41 -4.70
C ASP A 482 -7.73 -21.15 -6.20
N TYR A 483 -7.10 -20.02 -6.51
CA TYR A 483 -6.83 -19.55 -7.87
C TYR A 483 -5.33 -19.35 -8.03
N GLU A 484 -4.65 -20.28 -8.68
CA GLU A 484 -3.18 -20.34 -8.67
C GLU A 484 -2.57 -19.81 -9.96
N CYS A 485 -3.33 -19.82 -11.07
CA CYS A 485 -2.85 -19.36 -12.36
C CYS A 485 -3.92 -18.57 -13.13
N ALA A 486 -3.46 -17.86 -14.17
CA ALA A 486 -4.32 -17.06 -15.04
C ALA A 486 -5.43 -17.88 -15.71
N GLU A 487 -5.21 -19.18 -15.94
CA GLU A 487 -6.22 -20.08 -16.51
C GLU A 487 -7.43 -20.28 -15.62
N ASP A 488 -7.27 -20.17 -14.30
CA ASP A 488 -8.35 -20.36 -13.34
C ASP A 488 -9.38 -19.21 -13.35
N VAL A 489 -9.02 -18.09 -14.01
CA VAL A 489 -9.69 -16.78 -13.84
C VAL A 489 -9.85 -16.00 -15.14
N LYS A 490 -9.83 -16.66 -16.30
CA LYS A 490 -9.85 -16.00 -17.62
C LYS A 490 -11.00 -15.02 -17.80
N GLU A 491 -12.15 -15.26 -17.18
CA GLU A 491 -13.33 -14.40 -17.24
C GLU A 491 -13.17 -13.04 -16.53
N TYR A 492 -12.09 -12.87 -15.76
CA TYR A 492 -11.75 -11.64 -15.05
C TYR A 492 -10.50 -10.94 -15.62
N LEU A 493 -9.88 -11.51 -16.66
CA LEU A 493 -8.72 -10.92 -17.33
C LEU A 493 -9.16 -10.08 -18.53
N GLU A 494 -8.48 -8.95 -18.71
CA GLU A 494 -8.58 -8.11 -19.90
C GLU A 494 -7.20 -7.99 -20.55
N ALA A 495 -7.18 -7.95 -21.89
CA ALA A 495 -5.97 -7.86 -22.68
C ALA A 495 -5.73 -6.43 -23.15
N TYR A 496 -4.51 -5.95 -22.97
CA TYR A 496 -4.12 -4.60 -23.33
C TYR A 496 -2.74 -4.56 -24.00
N GLU A 497 -2.59 -3.69 -25.00
CA GLU A 497 -1.28 -3.34 -25.51
C GLU A 497 -0.55 -2.42 -24.52
N SER A 498 0.66 -2.81 -24.13
CA SER A 498 1.49 -2.05 -23.18
C SER A 498 2.88 -1.75 -23.76
N GLY A 499 3.64 -0.88 -23.10
CA GLY A 499 5.05 -0.62 -23.45
C GLY A 499 5.99 -1.83 -23.27
N PHE A 500 5.47 -2.95 -22.76
CA PHE A 500 6.19 -4.21 -22.55
C PHE A 500 5.65 -5.36 -23.44
N GLY A 501 4.63 -5.10 -24.27
CA GLY A 501 3.93 -6.06 -25.11
C GLY A 501 2.49 -6.31 -24.66
N LEU A 502 1.88 -7.40 -25.14
CA LEU A 502 0.50 -7.75 -24.82
C LEU A 502 0.40 -8.18 -23.35
N LEU A 503 -0.30 -7.40 -22.54
CA LEU A 503 -0.55 -7.62 -21.12
C LEU A 503 -1.97 -8.15 -20.94
N GLU A 504 -2.13 -9.37 -20.44
CA GLU A 504 -3.41 -9.88 -19.95
C GLU A 504 -3.41 -9.73 -18.43
N ALA A 505 -4.26 -8.87 -17.89
CA ALA A 505 -4.26 -8.51 -16.48
C ALA A 505 -5.67 -8.48 -15.89
N MET A 506 -5.74 -8.61 -14.57
CA MET A 506 -7.00 -8.56 -13.83
C MET A 506 -7.69 -7.21 -14.01
N ARG A 507 -8.96 -7.23 -14.44
CA ARG A 507 -9.80 -6.03 -14.43
C ARG A 507 -10.21 -5.67 -12.99
N HIS A 508 -10.63 -4.43 -12.76
CA HIS A 508 -11.07 -4.04 -11.42
C HIS A 508 -12.42 -4.70 -11.06
N SER A 509 -12.60 -5.12 -9.82
CA SER A 509 -13.76 -5.91 -9.37
C SER A 509 -15.00 -5.11 -9.06
N ALA A 510 -14.91 -3.78 -9.02
CA ALA A 510 -16.04 -2.90 -8.78
C ALA A 510 -16.71 -2.48 -10.09
N ALA A 511 -18.04 -2.48 -10.09
CA ALA A 511 -18.85 -1.83 -11.12
C ALA A 511 -19.59 -0.64 -10.50
N ILE A 512 -19.69 0.46 -11.24
CA ILE A 512 -20.41 1.67 -10.83
C ILE A 512 -21.39 2.03 -11.95
N GLU A 513 -22.67 2.13 -11.63
CA GLU A 513 -23.72 2.44 -12.59
C GLU A 513 -23.45 3.79 -13.28
N GLY A 514 -23.48 3.81 -14.62
CA GLY A 514 -23.25 5.02 -15.41
C GLY A 514 -21.82 5.56 -15.41
N CYS A 515 -20.86 4.89 -14.76
CA CYS A 515 -19.45 5.31 -14.72
C CYS A 515 -18.52 4.18 -15.19
N SER A 516 -17.53 4.51 -16.02
CA SER A 516 -16.53 3.55 -16.47
C SER A 516 -15.48 3.26 -15.40
N VAL A 517 -15.27 1.99 -15.06
CA VAL A 517 -14.21 1.54 -14.14
C VAL A 517 -13.17 0.74 -14.91
N GLY A 518 -11.88 1.05 -14.70
CA GLY A 518 -10.75 0.41 -15.40
C GLY A 518 -9.70 1.41 -15.86
N TRP A 519 -8.59 0.92 -16.40
CA TRP A 519 -7.43 1.74 -16.77
C TRP A 519 -7.43 2.08 -18.25
N GLU A 520 -7.13 3.33 -18.56
CA GLU A 520 -7.01 3.82 -19.96
C GLU A 520 -5.56 3.87 -20.43
N ILE A 521 -4.63 3.95 -19.49
CA ILE A 521 -3.19 4.04 -19.77
C ILE A 521 -2.53 2.80 -19.21
N MET A 522 -1.84 2.08 -20.10
CA MET A 522 -1.14 0.85 -19.76
C MET A 522 0.31 1.11 -19.37
N PRO A 523 0.95 0.16 -18.66
CA PRO A 523 2.34 0.28 -18.23
C PRO A 523 3.27 0.60 -19.40
N LYS A 524 4.21 1.51 -19.17
CA LYS A 524 5.26 1.89 -20.13
C LYS A 524 6.63 1.78 -19.50
N ARG A 525 7.68 1.83 -20.32
CA ARG A 525 9.06 1.82 -19.84
C ARG A 525 9.34 3.05 -18.99
N LEU A 526 10.08 2.86 -17.91
CA LEU A 526 10.47 3.96 -17.02
C LEU A 526 11.15 5.09 -17.82
N GLY A 527 10.69 6.33 -17.59
CA GLY A 527 11.21 7.53 -18.26
C GLY A 527 10.60 7.83 -19.65
N SER A 528 9.53 7.13 -20.07
CA SER A 528 8.95 7.32 -21.40
C SER A 528 8.09 8.57 -21.60
N ASP A 529 7.48 9.12 -20.54
CA ASP A 529 6.60 10.29 -20.67
C ASP A 529 7.18 11.56 -20.00
N GLY A 530 6.58 12.72 -20.25
CA GLY A 530 7.03 14.01 -19.70
C GLY A 530 6.29 14.44 -18.42
N PRO A 531 6.79 15.44 -17.66
CA PRO A 531 6.19 15.90 -16.40
C PRO A 531 4.94 16.74 -16.62
N LYS A 532 3.88 16.12 -17.09
CA LYS A 532 2.64 16.82 -17.38
C LYS A 532 1.47 15.94 -16.99
N TRP A 533 0.47 16.56 -16.41
CA TRP A 533 -0.83 15.96 -16.20
C TRP A 533 -1.40 15.48 -17.53
N LEU A 534 -2.16 14.39 -17.46
CA LEU A 534 -2.97 13.93 -18.57
C LEU A 534 -4.04 15.01 -18.80
N ARG A 535 -4.32 15.33 -20.06
CA ARG A 535 -5.13 16.50 -20.40
C ARG A 535 -6.60 16.31 -20.10
#